data_AF-A0A9P0KN86-F1
#
_entry.id   AF-A0A9P0KN86-F1
#
_cell.length_a   1.000
_cell.length_b   1.000
_cell.length_c   1.000
_cell.angle_alpha   90.00
_cell.angle_beta   90.00
_cell.angle_gamma   90.00
#
_symmetry.space_group_name_H-M   'P 1'
#
loop_
_entity.id
_entity.type
_entity.pdbx_description
1 polymer ?
#
loop_
_entity_poly.entity_id
_entity_poly.type
_entity_poly.pdbx_seq_one_letter_code
_entity_poly.pdbx_strand_id
1 'polypeptide(L)'
;MKFSLVDVFTDSTGILDKSRSQIGTGMSTKNQVVRLLTSIQRKSDAEAKSVFRTKELKELSEQLGMDNKKFYHALQTLNLQGYLLYKGQNQYQLVTAGV
;
A
#
# COMPACT_ATOMS: atom_id res chain seq x y z
N MET A 1 14.42 -18.29 -10.09
CA MET A 1 14.76 -17.26 -9.09
C MET A 1 13.54 -16.35 -8.96
N LYS A 2 12.72 -16.56 -7.92
CA LYS A 2 11.53 -15.74 -7.64
C LYS A 2 11.99 -14.59 -6.75
N PHE A 3 12.02 -13.38 -7.29
CA PHE A 3 12.20 -12.17 -6.49
C PHE A 3 10.96 -11.99 -5.62
N SER A 4 11.05 -12.49 -4.41
CA SER A 4 10.06 -12.31 -3.37
C SER A 4 10.17 -10.88 -2.85
N LEU A 5 9.06 -10.13 -2.85
CA LEU A 5 8.95 -8.75 -2.33
C LEU A 5 9.40 -8.63 -0.86
N VAL A 6 9.59 -9.75 -0.18
CA VAL A 6 10.25 -9.83 1.11
C VAL A 6 11.66 -9.22 1.00
N ASP A 7 12.44 -9.43 -0.05
CA ASP A 7 13.85 -8.95 -0.07
C ASP A 7 14.03 -7.49 -0.51
N VAL A 8 12.97 -6.84 -1.02
CA VAL A 8 13.00 -5.40 -1.38
C VAL A 8 12.42 -4.52 -0.27
N PHE A 9 11.59 -5.09 0.62
CA PHE A 9 10.93 -4.36 1.71
C PHE A 9 11.21 -4.92 3.11
N THR A 10 12.02 -5.97 3.23
CA THR A 10 12.62 -6.38 4.50
C THR A 10 13.94 -5.65 4.63
N ASP A 11 13.89 -4.40 5.07
CA ASP A 11 14.94 -3.97 5.97
C ASP A 11 14.80 -4.85 7.22
N SER A 12 15.90 -5.47 7.62
CA SER A 12 16.03 -6.55 8.59
C SER A 12 15.69 -6.11 10.01
N THR A 13 14.45 -5.69 10.25
CA THR A 13 14.04 -5.22 11.56
C THR A 13 12.58 -5.58 11.80
N GLY A 14 12.35 -6.76 12.38
CA GLY A 14 11.14 -7.10 13.14
C GLY A 14 10.93 -6.22 14.39
N ILE A 15 11.59 -5.07 14.46
CA ILE A 15 11.41 -4.01 15.42
C ILE A 15 11.43 -2.73 14.60
N LEU A 16 10.31 -2.02 14.62
CA LEU A 16 10.16 -0.66 14.15
C LEU A 16 11.29 0.23 14.72
N ASP A 17 12.42 0.35 14.02
CA ASP A 17 13.46 1.31 14.38
C ASP A 17 12.96 2.71 14.03
N LYS A 18 12.39 3.38 15.03
CA LYS A 18 11.94 4.78 14.96
C LYS A 18 13.11 5.78 14.97
N SER A 19 14.36 5.36 14.78
CA SER A 19 15.54 6.18 15.08
C SER A 19 16.34 6.68 13.87
N ARG A 20 15.85 6.51 12.63
CA ARG A 20 16.49 7.09 11.42
C ARG A 20 15.71 8.20 10.74
N SER A 21 14.79 8.85 11.47
CA SER A 21 14.28 10.17 11.11
C SER A 21 15.02 11.27 11.88
N GLN A 22 16.35 11.15 12.00
CA GLN A 22 17.17 12.28 12.42
C GLN A 22 17.33 13.16 11.17
N ILE A 23 16.52 14.22 11.10
CA ILE A 23 16.53 15.30 10.09
C ILE A 23 15.79 14.95 8.78
N GLY A 24 14.46 14.92 8.83
CA GLY A 24 13.62 14.79 7.64
C GLY A 24 12.13 14.71 7.96
N THR A 25 11.58 15.73 8.61
CA THR A 25 10.20 15.83 9.12
C THR A 25 9.10 15.90 8.04
N GLY A 26 9.37 15.45 6.82
CA GLY A 26 8.37 15.35 5.77
C GLY A 26 7.81 13.93 5.70
N MET A 27 6.55 13.74 6.11
CA MET A 27 5.79 12.55 5.76
C MET A 27 5.68 12.48 4.23
N SER A 28 6.68 11.89 3.59
CA SER A 28 6.78 11.87 2.14
C SER A 28 5.58 11.12 1.56
N THR A 29 5.08 11.56 0.40
CA THR A 29 3.98 10.90 -0.30
C THR A 29 4.24 9.40 -0.47
N LYS A 30 5.51 9.00 -0.62
CA LYS A 30 5.95 7.60 -0.68
C LYS A 30 5.60 6.82 0.60
N ASN A 31 5.88 7.36 1.80
CA ASN A 31 5.52 6.70 3.06
C ASN A 31 4.01 6.51 3.21
N GLN A 32 3.19 7.44 2.72
CA GLN A 32 1.73 7.30 2.79
C GLN A 32 1.21 6.22 1.82
N VAL A 33 1.77 6.14 0.61
CA VAL A 33 1.45 5.09 -0.38
C VAL A 33 1.81 3.71 0.16
N VAL A 34 2.98 3.57 0.78
CA VAL A 34 3.43 2.31 1.40
C VAL A 34 2.48 1.90 2.53
N ARG A 35 2.14 2.83 3.43
CA ARG A 35 1.18 2.56 4.53
C ARG A 35 -0.18 2.11 4.01
N LEU A 36 -0.69 2.76 2.95
CA LEU A 36 -1.94 2.36 2.32
C LEU A 36 -1.85 0.94 1.75
N LEU A 37 -0.78 0.62 1.01
CA LEU A 37 -0.57 -0.71 0.45
C LEU A 37 -0.49 -1.79 1.54
N THR A 38 0.26 -1.55 2.63
CA THR A 38 0.34 -2.47 3.77
C THR A 38 -1.02 -2.68 4.44
N SER A 39 -1.83 -1.63 4.59
CA SER A 39 -3.20 -1.76 5.12
C SER A 39 -4.10 -2.58 4.21
N ILE A 40 -3.99 -2.40 2.88
CA ILE A 40 -4.76 -3.19 1.89
C ILE A 40 -4.33 -4.66 1.95
N GLN A 41 -3.03 -4.94 2.05
CA GLN A 41 -2.50 -6.30 2.20
C GLN A 41 -3.06 -6.98 3.46
N ARG A 42 -2.96 -6.32 4.62
CA ARG A 42 -3.47 -6.88 5.88
C ARG A 42 -4.97 -7.18 5.81
N LYS A 43 -5.74 -6.32 5.15
CA LYS A 43 -7.17 -6.56 4.91
C LYS A 43 -7.40 -7.74 3.97
N SER A 44 -6.60 -7.85 2.91
CA SER A 44 -6.62 -8.98 1.98
C SER A 44 -6.35 -10.30 2.68
N ASP A 45 -5.36 -10.34 3.57
CA ASP A 45 -4.97 -11.54 4.31
C ASP A 45 -6.05 -11.91 5.35
N ALA A 46 -6.63 -10.92 6.04
CA ALA A 46 -7.68 -11.13 7.02
C ALA A 46 -9.01 -11.60 6.39
N GLU A 47 -9.37 -11.08 5.21
CA GLU A 47 -10.62 -11.41 4.51
C GLU A 47 -10.46 -12.48 3.43
N ALA A 48 -9.23 -13.00 3.21
CA ALA A 48 -8.87 -13.86 2.08
C ALA A 48 -9.37 -13.31 0.71
N LYS A 49 -9.31 -11.98 0.53
CA LYS A 49 -9.92 -11.26 -0.59
C LYS A 49 -8.89 -10.39 -1.30
N SER A 50 -8.69 -10.62 -2.60
CA SER A 50 -7.72 -9.87 -3.40
C SER A 50 -8.33 -8.73 -4.23
N VAL A 51 -9.64 -8.55 -4.24
CA VAL A 51 -10.33 -7.51 -5.03
C VAL A 51 -11.03 -6.53 -4.10
N PHE A 52 -10.74 -5.24 -4.27
CA PHE A 52 -11.28 -4.17 -3.43
C PHE A 52 -12.02 -3.14 -4.26
N ARG A 53 -13.14 -2.65 -3.74
CA ARG A 53 -13.83 -1.51 -4.34
C ARG A 53 -13.07 -0.23 -4.04
N THR A 54 -13.09 0.72 -4.97
CA THR A 54 -12.47 2.04 -4.79
C THR A 54 -12.98 2.74 -3.53
N LYS A 55 -14.26 2.54 -3.18
CA LYS A 55 -14.85 3.04 -1.92
C LYS A 55 -14.20 2.45 -0.68
N GLU A 56 -13.96 1.12 -0.66
CA GLU A 56 -13.28 0.45 0.46
C GLU A 56 -11.84 0.94 0.63
N LEU A 57 -11.13 1.14 -0.49
CA LEU A 57 -9.78 1.68 -0.49
C LEU A 57 -9.74 3.14 -0.02
N LYS A 58 -10.76 3.92 -0.38
CA LYS A 58 -10.92 5.31 0.04
C LYS A 58 -11.15 5.40 1.55
N GLU A 59 -12.04 4.58 2.10
CA GLU A 59 -12.28 4.50 3.55
C GLU A 59 -10.99 4.13 4.31
N LEU A 60 -10.22 3.17 3.80
CA LEU A 60 -8.90 2.82 4.37
C LEU A 60 -7.92 4.00 4.32
N SER A 61 -7.92 4.77 3.24
CA SER A 61 -7.05 5.94 3.11
C SER A 61 -7.46 7.08 4.06
N GLU A 62 -8.77 7.27 4.26
CA GLU A 62 -9.32 8.25 5.20
C GLU A 62 -8.96 7.90 6.65
N GLN A 63 -9.03 6.61 7.01
CA GLN A 63 -8.56 6.12 8.32
C GLN A 63 -7.07 6.37 8.57
N LEU A 64 -6.27 6.46 7.51
CA LEU A 64 -4.85 6.80 7.57
C LEU A 64 -4.57 8.31 7.55
N GLY A 65 -5.61 9.15 7.46
CA GLY A 65 -5.49 10.61 7.35
C GLY A 65 -4.97 11.07 5.97
N MET A 66 -5.18 10.27 4.92
CA MET A 66 -4.76 10.60 3.56
C MET A 66 -5.80 11.48 2.85
N ASP A 67 -5.34 12.56 2.22
CA ASP A 67 -6.20 13.42 1.41
C ASP A 67 -6.70 12.70 0.14
N ASN A 68 -7.92 13.02 -0.30
CA ASN A 68 -8.51 12.48 -1.53
C ASN A 68 -7.60 12.62 -2.76
N LYS A 69 -6.95 13.77 -2.95
CA LYS A 69 -6.03 13.98 -4.09
C LYS A 69 -4.83 13.04 -4.02
N LYS A 70 -4.26 12.85 -2.83
CA LYS A 70 -3.13 11.95 -2.59
C LYS A 70 -3.56 10.49 -2.76
N PHE A 71 -4.78 10.14 -2.37
CA PHE A 71 -5.35 8.81 -2.57
C PHE A 71 -5.43 8.44 -4.06
N TYR A 72 -6.01 9.28 -4.91
CA TYR A 72 -6.08 8.99 -6.35
C TYR A 72 -4.69 8.90 -6.99
N HIS A 73 -3.76 9.78 -6.59
CA HIS A 73 -2.37 9.69 -7.03
C HIS A 73 -1.70 8.39 -6.56
N ALA A 74 -1.97 7.95 -5.33
CA ALA A 74 -1.47 6.70 -4.78
C ALA A 74 -2.02 5.49 -5.56
N LEU A 75 -3.33 5.45 -5.84
CA LEU A 75 -3.94 4.40 -6.66
C LEU A 75 -3.33 4.33 -8.04
N GLN A 76 -3.15 5.48 -8.70
CA GLN A 76 -2.53 5.52 -10.03
C GLN A 76 -1.07 5.04 -9.98
N THR A 77 -0.31 5.45 -8.95
CA THR A 77 1.07 5.00 -8.74
C THR A 77 1.13 3.48 -8.54
N LEU A 78 0.29 2.94 -7.64
CA LEU A 78 0.22 1.51 -7.36
C LEU A 78 -0.27 0.71 -8.58
N ASN A 79 -1.08 1.32 -9.43
CA ASN A 79 -1.51 0.72 -10.69
C ASN A 79 -0.40 0.67 -11.74
N LEU A 80 0.31 1.77 -11.94
CA LEU A 80 1.45 1.83 -12.85
C LEU A 80 2.58 0.90 -12.41
N GLN A 81 2.80 0.76 -11.10
CA GLN A 81 3.80 -0.15 -10.53
C GLN A 81 3.36 -1.63 -10.50
N GLY A 82 2.10 -1.93 -10.82
CA GLY A 82 1.59 -3.30 -10.86
C GLY A 82 1.21 -3.90 -9.50
N TYR A 83 1.22 -3.12 -8.41
CA TYR A 83 0.76 -3.59 -7.09
C TYR A 83 -0.78 -3.66 -7.00
N LEU A 84 -1.48 -2.73 -7.65
CA LEU A 84 -2.94 -2.70 -7.72
C LEU A 84 -3.42 -2.61 -9.17
N LEU A 85 -4.00 -3.66 -9.73
CA LEU A 85 -4.54 -3.60 -11.08
C LEU A 85 -5.99 -3.15 -11.07
N TYR A 86 -6.29 -2.07 -11.80
CA TYR A 86 -7.66 -1.67 -12.07
C TYR A 86 -8.35 -2.74 -12.93
N LYS A 87 -9.50 -3.25 -12.44
CA LYS A 87 -10.26 -4.32 -13.09
C LYS A 87 -11.55 -3.84 -13.76
N GLY A 88 -11.79 -2.52 -13.76
CA GLY A 88 -13.06 -1.96 -14.19
C GLY A 88 -14.07 -1.86 -13.04
N GLN A 89 -15.23 -1.25 -13.31
CA GLN A 89 -16.33 -1.10 -12.33
C GLN A 89 -15.92 -0.48 -10.98
N ASN A 90 -14.93 0.43 -10.98
CA ASN A 90 -14.37 1.00 -9.74
C ASN A 90 -13.79 -0.05 -8.80
N GLN A 91 -13.19 -1.13 -9.31
CA GLN A 91 -12.53 -2.16 -8.53
C GLN A 91 -11.05 -2.24 -8.86
N TYR A 92 -10.24 -2.49 -7.84
CA TYR A 92 -8.81 -2.73 -7.94
C TYR A 92 -8.50 -4.10 -7.34
N GLN A 93 -7.75 -4.89 -8.09
CA GLN A 93 -7.21 -6.15 -7.61
C GLN A 93 -5.81 -5.92 -7.06
N LEU A 94 -5.59 -6.35 -5.82
CA LEU A 94 -4.27 -6.48 -5.23
C LEU A 94 -3.54 -7.64 -5.92
N VAL A 95 -2.40 -7.32 -6.54
CA VAL A 95 -1.57 -8.25 -7.34
C VAL A 95 -0.28 -8.62 -6.61
N THR A 96 -0.18 -8.22 -5.34
CA THR A 96 0.82 -8.74 -4.40
C THR A 96 1.00 -10.24 -4.60
N ALA A 97 2.19 -10.62 -5.07
CA ALA A 97 2.54 -12.00 -5.24
C ALA A 97 2.56 -12.60 -3.84
N GLY A 98 1.63 -13.52 -3.55
CA GLY A 98 1.73 -14.37 -2.38
C GLY A 98 3.14 -14.97 -2.36
N VAL A 99 3.82 -14.73 -1.24
CA VAL A 99 5.04 -15.44 -0.85
C VAL A 99 4.64 -16.28 0.35
#